data_AF-J9RT88-F1
#
_entry.id   AF-J9RT88-F1
#
_cell.length_a   1.000
_cell.length_b   1.000
_cell.length_c   1.000
_cell.angle_alpha   90.00
_cell.angle_beta   90.00
_cell.angle_gamma   90.00
#
_symmetry.space_group_name_H-M   'P 1'
#
loop_
_entity.id
_entity.type
_entity.pdbx_description
1 polymer ?
#
loop_
_entity_poly.entity_id
_entity_poly.type
_entity_poly.pdbx_seq_one_letter_code
_entity_poly.pdbx_strand_id
1 'polypeptide(L)'
;MRQIERTGQFKRDYKREAKGQHRATLDADLVPVLVALAGDQPLEPRHRDHALTGDWKDHRDCHVKPDLVLIYQGSSQKTENKAR
;
A
#
# COMPACT_ATOMS: atom_id res chain seq x y z
N MET A 1 14.60 5.07 -5.33
CA MET A 1 13.69 4.22 -4.55
C MET A 1 13.26 4.99 -3.31
N ARG A 2 11.97 5.07 -3.04
CA ARG A 2 11.41 5.69 -1.84
C ARG A 2 11.69 4.83 -0.62
N GLN A 3 11.84 5.47 0.53
CA GLN A 3 11.95 4.78 1.82
C GLN A 3 10.59 4.23 2.23
N ILE A 4 10.51 2.93 2.54
CA ILE A 4 9.30 2.31 3.06
C ILE A 4 9.34 2.37 4.58
N GLU A 5 8.38 3.05 5.18
CA GLU A 5 8.17 3.05 6.63
C GLU A 5 7.00 2.16 7.00
N ARG A 6 7.19 1.33 8.04
CA ARG A 6 6.20 0.33 8.48
C ARG A 6 5.63 0.76 9.82
N THR A 7 4.34 1.06 9.86
CA THR A 7 3.64 1.42 11.10
C THR A 7 3.60 0.24 12.07
N GLY A 8 3.37 0.53 13.37
CA GLY A 8 3.16 -0.53 14.37
C GLY A 8 1.94 -1.41 14.05
N GLN A 9 0.88 -0.80 13.49
CA GLN A 9 -0.30 -1.50 13.02
C GLN A 9 0.05 -2.47 11.89
N PHE A 10 0.78 -2.02 10.86
CA PHE A 10 1.24 -2.87 9.76
C PHE A 10 2.03 -4.08 10.27
N LYS A 11 2.99 -3.87 11.19
CA LYS A 11 3.80 -4.97 11.74
C LYS A 11 2.95 -6.02 12.46
N ARG A 12 1.88 -5.61 13.14
CA ARG A 12 0.95 -6.53 13.80
C ARG A 12 0.09 -7.30 12.80
N ASP A 13 -0.48 -6.61 11.83
CA ASP A 13 -1.31 -7.23 10.79
C ASP A 13 -0.49 -8.20 9.94
N TYR A 14 0.70 -7.79 9.50
CA TYR A 14 1.62 -8.66 8.78
C TYR A 14 1.91 -9.95 9.53
N LYS A 15 2.18 -9.88 10.85
CA LYS A 15 2.41 -11.08 11.68
C LYS A 15 1.17 -11.97 11.80
N ARG A 16 -0.04 -11.39 11.77
CA ARG A 16 -1.30 -12.15 11.77
C ARG A 16 -1.47 -12.88 10.45
N GLU A 17 -1.30 -12.18 9.33
CA GLU A 17 -1.45 -12.77 7.98
C GLU A 17 -0.37 -13.82 7.70
N ALA A 18 0.86 -13.61 8.18
CA ALA A 18 1.96 -14.57 8.08
C ALA A 18 1.70 -15.88 8.85
N LYS A 19 0.70 -15.90 9.74
CA LYS A 19 0.24 -17.10 10.46
C LYS A 19 -1.13 -17.59 9.98
N GLY A 20 -1.77 -16.84 9.08
CA GLY A 20 -3.13 -17.09 8.60
C GLY A 20 -3.16 -17.84 7.27
N GLN A 21 -4.27 -17.64 6.55
CA GLN A 21 -4.56 -18.31 5.28
C GLN A 21 -3.51 -18.02 4.21
N HIS A 22 -2.97 -16.80 4.18
CA HIS A 22 -2.02 -16.35 3.15
C HIS A 22 -0.55 -16.62 3.47
N ARG A 23 -0.24 -17.32 4.58
CA ARG A 23 1.15 -17.51 5.05
C ARG A 23 2.13 -18.02 3.99
N ALA A 24 1.66 -18.83 3.05
CA ALA A 24 2.50 -19.46 2.03
C ALA A 24 2.84 -18.50 0.87
N THR A 25 2.01 -17.50 0.62
CA THR A 25 2.16 -16.60 -0.54
C THR A 25 2.30 -15.13 -0.14
N LEU A 26 2.12 -14.79 1.13
CA LEU A 26 2.10 -13.40 1.63
C LEU A 26 3.26 -12.57 1.10
N ASP A 27 4.50 -13.05 1.25
CA ASP A 27 5.68 -12.34 0.75
C ASP A 27 5.73 -12.29 -0.77
N ALA A 28 5.39 -13.39 -1.44
CA ALA A 28 5.41 -13.47 -2.90
C ALA A 28 4.40 -12.51 -3.55
N ASP A 29 3.27 -12.26 -2.91
CA ASP A 29 2.26 -11.32 -3.39
C ASP A 29 2.54 -9.88 -2.95
N LEU A 30 3.01 -9.67 -1.71
CA LEU A 30 3.20 -8.33 -1.14
C LEU A 30 4.50 -7.65 -1.61
N VAL A 31 5.60 -8.40 -1.73
CA VAL A 31 6.92 -7.82 -2.08
C VAL A 31 6.91 -7.13 -3.45
N PRO A 32 6.35 -7.71 -4.53
CA PRO A 32 6.29 -7.04 -5.83
C PRO A 32 5.54 -5.70 -5.77
N VAL A 33 4.44 -5.64 -5.01
CA VAL A 33 3.67 -4.41 -4.80
C VAL A 33 4.52 -3.37 -4.08
N LEU A 34 5.21 -3.75 -3.00
CA LEU A 34 6.09 -2.84 -2.26
C LEU A 34 7.26 -2.32 -3.11
N VAL A 35 7.85 -3.18 -3.95
CA VAL A 35 8.94 -2.79 -4.87
C VAL A 35 8.43 -1.80 -5.91
N ALA A 36 7.27 -2.07 -6.51
CA ALA A 36 6.66 -1.16 -7.47
C ALA A 36 6.35 0.21 -6.83
N LEU A 37 5.74 0.22 -5.64
CA LEU A 37 5.45 1.44 -4.88
C LEU A 37 6.72 2.22 -4.51
N ALA A 38 7.78 1.54 -4.08
CA ALA A 38 9.06 2.18 -3.77
C ALA A 38 9.78 2.69 -5.03
N GLY A 39 9.52 2.07 -6.18
CA GLY A 39 10.10 2.44 -7.48
C GLY A 39 9.28 3.44 -8.29
N ASP A 40 8.17 3.96 -7.75
CA ASP A 40 7.21 4.78 -8.50
C ASP A 40 6.74 4.13 -9.81
N GLN A 41 6.65 2.81 -9.80
CA GLN A 41 6.18 2.03 -10.93
C GLN A 41 4.66 1.88 -10.86
N PRO A 42 3.98 1.89 -12.02
CA PRO A 42 2.55 1.64 -12.07
C PRO A 42 2.23 0.24 -11.55
N LEU A 43 1.22 0.13 -10.69
CA LEU A 43 0.70 -1.15 -10.25
C LEU A 43 -0.20 -1.76 -11.32
N GLU A 44 -0.17 -3.08 -11.43
CA GLU A 44 -1.07 -3.77 -12.36
C GLU A 44 -2.55 -3.53 -11.99
N PRO A 45 -3.47 -3.45 -12.97
CA PRO A 45 -4.88 -3.16 -12.73
C PRO A 45 -5.58 -4.11 -11.74
N ARG A 46 -5.07 -5.35 -11.61
CA ARG A 46 -5.59 -6.34 -10.65
C ARG A 46 -5.54 -5.86 -9.20
N HIS A 47 -4.60 -4.96 -8.89
CA HIS A 47 -4.40 -4.47 -7.53
C HIS A 47 -5.40 -3.38 -7.12
N ARG A 48 -6.23 -2.89 -8.05
CA ARG A 48 -7.30 -1.90 -7.78
C ARG A 48 -6.85 -0.73 -6.88
N ASP A 49 -5.64 -0.24 -7.09
CA ASP A 49 -5.09 0.87 -6.29
C ASP A 49 -5.93 2.14 -6.49
N HIS A 50 -6.50 2.65 -5.40
CA HIS A 50 -7.34 3.83 -5.40
C HIS A 50 -7.10 4.70 -4.17
N ALA A 51 -7.31 6.01 -4.33
CA ALA A 51 -7.26 6.94 -3.20
C ALA A 51 -8.49 6.73 -2.32
N LEU A 52 -8.27 6.70 -1.00
CA LEU A 52 -9.37 6.73 -0.04
C LEU A 52 -9.98 8.14 0.01
N THR A 53 -11.24 8.23 0.43
CA THR A 53 -11.99 9.49 0.48
C THR A 53 -12.13 10.02 1.90
N GLY A 54 -12.49 11.30 2.04
CA GLY A 54 -12.73 11.93 3.35
C GLY A 54 -11.44 12.20 4.12
N ASP A 55 -11.42 11.87 5.40
CA ASP A 55 -10.25 12.05 6.28
C ASP A 55 -9.03 11.21 5.86
N TRP A 56 -9.25 10.22 4.99
CA TRP A 56 -8.22 9.32 4.48
C TRP A 56 -7.69 9.71 3.10
N LYS A 57 -7.94 10.94 2.63
CA LYS A 57 -7.51 11.43 1.30
C LYS A 57 -6.02 11.28 0.98
N ASP A 58 -5.18 11.25 2.00
CA ASP A 58 -3.73 11.09 1.85
C ASP A 58 -3.32 9.60 1.86
N HIS A 59 -4.27 8.69 2.04
CA HIS A 59 -4.09 7.25 2.04
C HIS A 59 -4.66 6.63 0.77
N ARG A 60 -4.10 5.48 0.43
CA ARG A 60 -4.50 4.67 -0.72
C ARG A 60 -4.78 3.26 -0.26
N ASP A 61 -5.71 2.64 -0.95
CA ASP A 61 -6.15 1.27 -0.75
C ASP A 61 -5.73 0.45 -1.98
N CYS A 62 -4.87 -0.53 -1.76
CA CYS A 62 -4.33 -1.41 -2.80
C CYS A 62 -4.61 -2.87 -2.43
N HIS A 63 -5.41 -3.54 -3.25
CA HIS A 63 -5.73 -4.95 -3.11
C HIS A 63 -4.56 -5.83 -3.57
N VAL A 64 -3.85 -6.47 -2.65
CA VAL A 64 -2.84 -7.50 -2.98
C VAL A 64 -3.54 -8.81 -3.36
N LYS A 65 -4.65 -9.12 -2.69
CA LYS A 65 -5.62 -10.18 -3.03
C LYS A 65 -7.05 -9.66 -2.82
N PRO A 66 -8.08 -10.40 -3.27
CA PRO A 66 -9.48 -10.03 -3.00
C PRO A 66 -9.78 -9.78 -1.51
N ASP A 67 -9.10 -10.49 -0.61
CA ASP A 67 -9.24 -10.44 0.85
C ASP A 67 -8.00 -9.90 1.58
N LEU A 68 -6.96 -9.48 0.86
CA LEU A 68 -5.73 -8.91 1.42
C LEU A 68 -5.49 -7.51 0.86
N VAL A 69 -5.65 -6.49 1.71
CA VAL A 69 -5.52 -5.09 1.33
C VAL A 69 -4.31 -4.46 2.01
N LEU A 70 -3.54 -3.70 1.23
CA LEU A 70 -2.47 -2.84 1.68
C LEU A 70 -2.98 -1.39 1.70
N ILE A 71 -3.13 -0.83 2.90
CA ILE A 71 -3.36 0.61 3.08
C ILE A 71 -2.00 1.28 3.26
N TYR A 72 -1.71 2.27 2.42
CA TYR A 72 -0.46 3.01 2.50
C TYR A 72 -0.69 4.50 2.26
N GLN A 73 0.26 5.32 2.72
CA GLN A 73 0.29 6.76 2.46
C GLN A 73 1.49 7.03 1.55
N GLY A 74 1.23 7.69 0.43
CA GLY A 74 2.31 8.23 -0.39
C GLY A 74 2.80 9.53 0.22
N SER A 75 4.11 9.78 0.16
CA SER A 75 4.67 11.13 0.32
C SER A 75 4.34 11.95 -0.92
N SER A 76 3.06 12.09 -1.28
CA SER A 76 2.67 13.09 -2.27
C SER A 76 2.94 14.43 -1.60
N GLN A 77 4.06 15.07 -1.95
CA GLN A 77 4.21 16.48 -1.68
C GLN A 77 2.94 17.17 -2.16
N LYS A 78 2.24 17.83 -1.25
CA LYS A 78 1.16 18.75 -1.60
C LYS A 78 1.70 19.66 -2.69
N THR A 79 1.29 19.45 -3.95
CA THR A 79 1.39 20.51 -4.94
C THR A 79 0.28 21.49 -4.60
N GLU A 80 0.55 22.38 -3.64
CA GLU A 80 -0.28 23.55 -3.40
C GLU A 80 -0.02 24.54 -4.54
N ASN A 81 -0.56 24.23 -5.73
CA ASN A 81 -0.75 25.24 -6.76
C ASN A 81 -2.14 25.84 -6.57
N LYS A 82 -2.28 26.68 -5.55
CA LYS A 82 -3.30 27.74 -5.57
C LYS A 82 -2.59 29.02 -5.98
N ALA A 83 -2.40 29.17 -7.30
CA ALA A 83 -2.04 30.45 -7.87
C ALA A 83 -3.26 31.36 -7.84
N ARG A 84 -3.18 32.40 -6.99
CA ARG A 84 -4.04 33.59 -6.88
C ARG A 84 -5.51 33.40 -6.51
#